data_AF-A0A7J9JG19-F1
#
_entry.id   AF-A0A7J9JG19-F1
#
_cell.length_a   1.000
_cell.length_b   1.000
_cell.length_c   1.000
_cell.angle_alpha   90.00
_cell.angle_beta   90.00
_cell.angle_gamma   90.00
#
_symmetry.space_group_name_H-M   'P 1'
#
loop_
_entity.id
_entity.type
_entity.pdbx_description
1 polymer ?
#
loop_
_entity_poly.entity_id
_entity_poly.type
_entity_poly.pdbx_seq_one_letter_code
_entity_poly.pdbx_strand_id
1 'polypeptide(L)'
;MGLGGLGKTALAQLVYNDEMVKNHFELTMFACVSDVFDVKVIVANIIKSITNKATDPDQNLEMDQLQKQLRDKIDGKKYLLVLDDIWNEDEQQWLSLKKLLMGGAKGSRIIVTTRSLRVAKIANRCDSHVLKLKGLSDDDAWSLFKKIAFEQRYADSTNSAFVEVGKQILKRCGGIPLV
;
A
#
# COMPACT_ATOMS: atom_id res chain seq x y z
N MET A 1 -3.45 1.10 8.30
CA MET A 1 -3.47 -0.27 8.88
C MET A 1 -4.90 -0.79 8.98
N GLY A 2 -5.09 -2.10 9.12
CA GLY A 2 -6.42 -2.75 9.17
C GLY A 2 -6.36 -4.22 8.74
N LEU A 3 -7.45 -4.95 8.97
CA LEU A 3 -7.59 -6.37 8.62
C LEU A 3 -7.36 -6.64 7.12
N GLY A 4 -7.13 -7.91 6.78
CA GLY A 4 -7.06 -8.37 5.40
C GLY A 4 -8.34 -8.01 4.64
N GLY A 5 -8.22 -7.69 3.35
CA GLY A 5 -9.38 -7.39 2.50
C GLY A 5 -10.02 -5.99 2.65
N LEU A 6 -9.62 -5.18 3.63
CA LEU A 6 -10.17 -3.82 3.84
C LEU A 6 -9.73 -2.76 2.80
N GLY A 7 -9.03 -3.13 1.74
CA GLY A 7 -8.63 -2.18 0.69
C GLY A 7 -7.47 -1.24 1.06
N LYS A 8 -6.57 -1.62 1.97
CA LYS A 8 -5.37 -0.83 2.32
C LYS A 8 -4.50 -0.51 1.10
N THR A 9 -4.11 -1.56 0.37
CA THR A 9 -3.33 -1.44 -0.86
C THR A 9 -4.08 -0.65 -1.92
N ALA A 10 -5.39 -0.90 -2.08
CA ALA A 10 -6.23 -0.14 -3.01
C ALA A 10 -6.25 1.36 -2.69
N LEU A 11 -6.41 1.75 -1.42
CA LEU A 11 -6.35 3.14 -1.00
C LEU A 11 -4.96 3.77 -1.24
N ALA A 12 -3.88 3.03 -0.93
CA ALA A 12 -2.53 3.51 -1.20
C ALA A 12 -2.27 3.69 -2.70
N GLN A 13 -2.79 2.79 -3.54
CA GLN A 13 -2.73 2.91 -5.00
C GLN A 13 -3.53 4.09 -5.53
N LEU A 14 -4.70 4.40 -4.95
CA LEU A 14 -5.47 5.59 -5.32
C LEU A 14 -4.67 6.87 -5.05
N VAL A 15 -4.08 7.00 -3.86
CA VAL A 15 -3.22 8.14 -3.52
C VAL A 15 -1.98 8.21 -4.40
N TYR A 16 -1.31 7.07 -4.61
CA TYR A 16 -0.10 6.99 -5.45
C TYR A 16 -0.36 7.40 -6.90
N ASN A 17 -1.53 7.04 -7.44
CA ASN A 17 -1.87 7.28 -8.83
C ASN A 17 -2.49 8.66 -9.11
N ASP A 18 -2.90 9.37 -8.06
CA ASP A 18 -3.50 10.70 -8.14
C ASP A 18 -2.57 11.72 -8.82
N GLU A 19 -3.12 12.52 -9.74
CA GLU A 19 -2.34 13.50 -10.51
C GLU A 19 -1.76 14.61 -9.64
N MET A 20 -2.50 15.09 -8.63
CA MET A 20 -1.98 16.12 -7.74
C MET A 20 -0.80 15.60 -6.93
N VAL A 21 -0.88 14.34 -6.50
CA VAL A 21 0.24 13.67 -5.80
C VAL A 21 1.44 13.54 -6.74
N LYS A 22 1.25 13.03 -7.96
CA LYS A 22 2.34 12.90 -8.95
C LYS A 22 2.99 14.23 -9.30
N ASN A 23 2.22 15.31 -9.36
CA ASN A 23 2.73 16.65 -9.64
C ASN A 23 3.42 17.30 -8.42
N HIS A 24 3.16 16.80 -7.20
CA HIS A 24 3.71 17.37 -5.96
C HIS A 24 5.07 16.79 -5.56
N PHE A 25 5.38 15.58 -6.00
CA PHE A 25 6.62 14.85 -5.70
C PHE A 25 7.45 14.67 -6.97
N GLU A 26 8.75 14.91 -6.87
CA GLU A 26 9.69 14.72 -7.99
C GLU A 26 9.89 13.23 -8.31
N LEU A 27 9.66 12.37 -7.31
CA LEU A 27 9.83 10.93 -7.41
C LEU A 27 8.71 10.22 -6.66
N THR A 28 8.07 9.26 -7.31
CA THR A 28 7.10 8.36 -6.69
C THR A 28 7.59 6.92 -6.84
N MET A 29 7.50 6.13 -5.78
CA MET A 29 7.97 4.75 -5.74
C MET A 29 6.95 3.86 -5.02
N PHE A 30 6.79 2.63 -5.48
CA PHE A 30 5.92 1.64 -4.86
C PHE A 30 6.67 0.32 -4.75
N ALA A 31 6.88 -0.17 -3.54
CA ALA A 31 7.50 -1.47 -3.29
C ALA A 31 6.56 -2.33 -2.44
N CYS A 32 6.17 -3.47 -3.00
CA CYS A 32 5.54 -4.54 -2.24
C CYS A 32 6.61 -5.32 -1.49
N VAL A 33 6.35 -5.61 -0.23
CA VAL A 33 7.25 -6.42 0.60
C VAL A 33 6.67 -7.81 0.69
N SER A 34 7.46 -8.80 0.28
CA SER A 34 7.08 -10.21 0.38
C SER A 34 6.96 -10.65 1.84
N ASP A 35 6.43 -11.85 2.06
CA ASP A 35 6.29 -12.45 3.40
C ASP A 35 7.60 -12.45 4.20
N VAL A 36 8.75 -12.52 3.50
CA VAL A 36 10.07 -12.39 4.10
C VAL A 36 10.52 -10.94 4.03
N PHE A 37 10.63 -10.31 5.21
CA PHE A 37 11.19 -8.98 5.31
C PHE A 37 12.71 -9.04 5.21
N ASP A 38 13.21 -8.79 4.00
CA ASP A 38 14.63 -8.65 3.72
C ASP A 38 14.90 -7.22 3.24
N VAL A 39 15.68 -6.46 4.02
CA VAL A 39 16.05 -5.07 3.70
C VAL A 39 16.71 -4.97 2.33
N LYS A 40 17.53 -5.96 1.94
CA LYS A 40 18.16 -6.03 0.62
C LYS A 40 17.12 -6.08 -0.49
N VAL A 41 16.17 -7.00 -0.36
CA VAL A 41 15.09 -7.21 -1.33
C VAL A 41 14.22 -5.97 -1.43
N ILE A 42 13.89 -5.35 -0.29
CA ILE A 42 13.08 -4.12 -0.27
C ILE A 42 13.79 -2.99 -1.02
N VAL A 43 15.07 -2.75 -0.74
CA VAL A 43 15.86 -1.71 -1.44
C VAL A 43 15.93 -1.99 -2.93
N ALA A 44 16.14 -3.24 -3.31
CA ALA A 44 16.19 -3.66 -4.70
C ALA A 44 14.83 -3.43 -5.41
N ASN A 45 13.71 -3.72 -4.75
CA ASN A 45 12.37 -3.44 -5.25
C ASN A 45 12.09 -1.94 -5.40
N ILE A 46 12.56 -1.11 -4.46
CA ILE A 46 12.47 0.36 -4.57
C ILE A 46 13.23 0.84 -5.81
N ILE A 47 14.47 0.38 -6.01
CA ILE A 47 15.28 0.75 -7.19
C ILE A 47 14.61 0.28 -8.50
N LYS A 48 14.01 -0.91 -8.50
CA LYS A 48 13.22 -1.42 -9.65
C LYS A 48 12.04 -0.50 -9.95
N SER A 49 11.31 -0.06 -8.93
CA SER A 49 10.20 0.89 -9.08
C SER A 49 10.63 2.24 -9.67
N ILE A 50 11.84 2.73 -9.38
CA ILE A 50 12.35 3.99 -9.93
C ILE A 50 12.75 3.83 -11.41
N THR A 51 13.37 2.69 -11.74
CA THR A 51 14.02 2.49 -13.04
C THR A 51 13.07 1.96 -14.11
N ASN A 52 11.83 1.59 -13.75
CA ASN A 52 10.85 0.94 -14.63
C ASN A 52 11.43 -0.27 -15.40
N LYS A 53 12.46 -0.92 -14.83
CA LYS A 53 13.07 -2.08 -15.45
C LYS A 53 12.14 -3.27 -15.29
N ALA A 54 11.80 -3.89 -16.43
CA ALA A 54 10.98 -5.10 -16.46
C ALA A 54 11.70 -6.32 -15.88
N THR A 55 13.03 -6.31 -15.84
CA THR A 55 13.83 -7.40 -15.28
C THR A 55 13.84 -7.37 -13.76
N ASP A 56 13.96 -8.56 -13.15
CA ASP A 56 14.09 -8.68 -11.71
C ASP A 56 15.32 -7.95 -11.18
N PRO A 57 15.26 -7.49 -9.91
CA PRO A 57 16.40 -6.82 -9.32
C PRO A 57 17.60 -7.76 -9.38
N ASP A 58 18.76 -7.25 -9.79
CA ASP A 58 19.98 -8.06 -9.84
C ASP A 58 20.36 -8.48 -8.42
N GLN A 59 19.98 -9.72 -8.06
CA GLN A 59 20.15 -10.26 -6.72
C GLN A 59 21.63 -10.47 -6.36
N ASN A 60 22.52 -10.42 -7.35
CA ASN A 60 23.95 -10.53 -7.17
C ASN A 60 24.60 -9.25 -6.62
N LEU A 61 23.90 -8.11 -6.68
CA LEU A 61 24.44 -6.86 -6.13
C LEU A 61 24.60 -6.96 -4.61
N GLU A 62 25.73 -6.49 -4.10
CA GLU A 62 25.95 -6.38 -2.66
C GLU A 62 25.16 -5.21 -2.06
N MET A 63 24.95 -5.23 -0.73
CA MET A 63 24.19 -4.19 -0.03
C MET A 63 24.77 -2.78 -0.24
N ASP A 64 26.10 -2.64 -0.26
CA ASP A 64 26.75 -1.34 -0.45
C ASP A 64 26.48 -0.76 -1.84
N GLN A 65 26.43 -1.63 -2.86
CA GLN A 65 26.11 -1.24 -4.24
C GLN A 65 24.64 -0.79 -4.34
N LEU A 66 23.72 -1.54 -3.73
CA LEU A 66 22.29 -1.18 -3.68
C LEU A 66 22.07 0.14 -2.92
N GLN A 67 22.75 0.32 -1.79
CA GLN A 67 22.70 1.57 -1.03
C GLN A 67 23.17 2.74 -1.88
N LYS A 68 24.32 2.63 -2.55
CA LYS A 68 24.82 3.68 -3.44
C LYS A 68 23.81 4.00 -4.55
N GLN A 69 23.29 2.98 -5.23
CA GLN A 69 22.32 3.17 -6.31
C GLN A 69 21.01 3.79 -5.85
N LEU A 70 20.56 3.50 -4.62
CA LEU A 70 19.39 4.11 -4.01
C LEU A 70 19.66 5.59 -3.73
N ARG A 71 20.80 5.89 -3.08
CA ARG A 71 21.23 7.26 -2.73
C ARG A 71 21.34 8.15 -3.96
N ASP A 72 22.00 7.67 -5.01
CA ASP A 72 22.12 8.39 -6.29
C ASP A 72 20.76 8.77 -6.90
N LYS A 73 19.69 8.03 -6.57
CA LYS A 73 18.35 8.26 -7.10
C LYS A 73 17.49 9.15 -6.23
N ILE A 74 17.58 9.03 -4.90
CA ILE A 74 16.66 9.68 -3.96
C ILE A 74 17.25 10.92 -3.29
N ASP A 75 18.58 11.03 -3.22
CA ASP A 75 19.23 12.12 -2.47
C ASP A 75 18.87 13.47 -3.10
N GLY A 76 18.42 14.41 -2.26
CA GLY A 76 18.04 15.76 -2.69
C GLY A 76 16.69 15.87 -3.42
N LYS A 77 16.00 14.76 -3.69
CA LYS A 77 14.67 14.77 -4.33
C LYS A 77 13.55 14.67 -3.31
N LYS A 78 12.48 15.41 -3.53
CA LYS A 78 11.25 15.28 -2.75
C LYS A 78 10.45 14.08 -3.26
N TYR A 79 10.43 12.99 -2.50
CA TYR A 79 9.82 11.74 -2.92
C TYR A 79 8.59 11.33 -2.11
N LEU A 80 7.73 10.52 -2.74
CA LEU A 80 6.73 9.67 -2.07
C LEU A 80 7.10 8.20 -2.27
N LEU A 81 7.21 7.45 -1.18
CA LEU A 81 7.44 6.00 -1.21
C LEU A 81 6.27 5.28 -0.56
N VAL A 82 5.68 4.31 -1.25
CA VAL A 82 4.73 3.36 -0.68
C VAL A 82 5.43 2.04 -0.40
N LEU A 83 5.38 1.60 0.85
CA LEU A 83 5.82 0.29 1.31
C LEU A 83 4.58 -0.54 1.66
N ASP A 84 4.23 -1.45 0.76
CA ASP A 84 2.98 -2.21 0.82
C ASP A 84 3.16 -3.56 1.53
N ASP A 85 2.17 -3.91 2.34
CA ASP A 85 2.01 -5.14 3.12
C ASP A 85 3.23 -5.50 3.99
N ILE A 86 3.63 -4.59 4.89
CA ILE A 86 4.73 -4.85 5.84
C ILE A 86 4.24 -5.65 7.05
N TRP A 87 4.90 -6.77 7.34
CA TRP A 87 4.59 -7.62 8.51
C TRP A 87 5.66 -7.62 9.60
N ASN A 88 6.90 -7.26 9.29
CA ASN A 88 8.02 -7.38 10.23
C ASN A 88 7.97 -6.36 11.37
N GLU A 89 8.04 -6.88 12.59
CA GLU A 89 7.99 -6.12 13.84
C GLU A 89 9.38 -5.89 14.46
N ASP A 90 10.46 -6.25 13.76
CA ASP A 90 11.84 -5.96 14.18
C ASP A 90 12.18 -4.47 13.98
N GLU A 91 12.35 -3.76 15.10
CA GLU A 91 12.69 -2.34 15.11
C GLU A 91 14.06 -2.05 14.50
N GLN A 92 15.06 -2.93 14.66
CA GLN A 92 16.42 -2.71 14.16
C GLN A 92 16.45 -2.80 12.64
N GLN A 93 15.75 -3.77 12.06
CA GLN A 93 15.62 -3.87 10.61
C GLN A 93 14.88 -2.65 10.03
N TRP A 94 13.86 -2.16 10.73
CA TRP A 94 13.18 -0.91 10.34
C TRP A 94 14.08 0.31 10.42
N LEU A 95 14.89 0.43 11.48
CA LEU A 95 15.88 1.50 11.62
C LEU A 95 16.92 1.43 10.51
N SER A 96 17.36 0.23 10.12
CA SER A 96 18.27 0.03 8.99
C SER A 96 17.66 0.54 7.69
N LEU A 97 16.44 0.11 7.34
CA LEU A 97 15.75 0.59 6.15
C LEU A 97 15.50 2.10 6.18
N LYS A 98 15.07 2.66 7.33
CA LYS A 98 14.89 4.10 7.50
C LYS A 98 16.18 4.85 7.25
N LYS A 99 17.32 4.37 7.77
CA LYS A 99 18.63 5.00 7.57
C LYS A 99 18.98 5.12 6.08
N LEU A 100 18.70 4.07 5.30
CA LEU A 100 18.93 4.07 3.85
C LEU A 100 18.09 5.11 3.11
N LEU A 101 16.91 5.46 3.65
CA LEU A 101 15.94 6.38 3.05
C LEU A 101 16.10 7.85 3.48
N MET A 102 17.01 8.18 4.40
CA MET A 102 17.17 9.54 4.97
C MET A 102 17.77 10.60 4.01
N GLY A 103 17.80 10.34 2.71
CA GLY A 103 18.43 11.23 1.71
C GLY A 103 17.49 12.24 1.04
N GLY A 104 16.17 12.03 1.15
CA GLY A 104 15.19 12.83 0.43
C GLY A 104 15.14 14.28 0.90
N ALA A 105 14.72 15.17 0.00
CA ALA A 105 14.48 16.57 0.32
C ALA A 105 13.34 16.74 1.35
N LYS A 106 13.32 17.90 2.01
CA LYS A 106 12.25 18.29 2.92
C LYS A 106 10.89 18.17 2.23
N GLY A 107 9.94 17.52 2.91
CA GLY A 107 8.61 17.28 2.36
C GLY A 107 8.43 15.88 1.79
N SER A 108 9.49 15.06 1.70
CA SER A 108 9.36 13.64 1.36
C SER A 108 8.44 12.89 2.34
N ARG A 109 7.76 11.85 1.86
CA ARG A 109 6.77 11.07 2.61
C ARG A 109 6.92 9.58 2.34
N ILE A 110 6.66 8.77 3.36
CA ILE A 110 6.59 7.31 3.26
C ILE A 110 5.21 6.89 3.75
N ILE A 111 4.49 6.13 2.92
CA ILE A 111 3.23 5.47 3.28
C ILE A 111 3.53 4.00 3.53
N VAL A 112 3.06 3.49 4.66
CA VAL A 112 3.17 2.07 5.01
C VAL A 112 1.78 1.46 5.10
N THR A 113 1.53 0.39 4.35
CA THR A 113 0.35 -0.45 4.57
C THR A 113 0.76 -1.68 5.37
N THR A 114 -0.06 -2.03 6.36
CA THR A 114 0.22 -3.17 7.25
C THR A 114 -1.07 -3.63 7.93
N ARG A 115 -1.09 -4.89 8.34
CA ARG A 115 -2.11 -5.47 9.22
C ARG A 115 -1.73 -5.36 10.69
N SER A 116 -0.44 -5.18 11.01
CA SER A 116 0.06 -5.13 12.37
C SER A 116 0.00 -3.71 12.95
N LEU A 117 -0.62 -3.58 14.12
CA LEU A 117 -0.58 -2.35 14.92
C LEU A 117 0.84 -2.03 15.37
N ARG A 118 1.64 -3.06 15.66
CA ARG A 118 3.01 -2.87 16.13
C ARG A 118 3.88 -2.31 15.02
N VAL A 119 3.78 -2.83 13.80
CA VAL A 119 4.44 -2.25 12.62
C VAL A 119 4.06 -0.78 12.45
N ALA A 120 2.78 -0.43 12.60
CA ALA A 120 2.34 0.97 12.49
C ALA A 120 3.02 1.88 13.53
N LYS A 121 3.16 1.40 14.78
CA LYS A 121 3.87 2.12 15.86
C LYS A 121 5.38 2.21 15.64
N ILE A 122 6.01 1.19 15.07
CA ILE A 122 7.45 1.20 14.74
C ILE A 122 7.72 2.15 13.57
N ALA A 123 6.87 2.10 12.54
CA ALA A 123 6.97 2.96 11.37
C ALA A 123 6.80 4.43 11.75
N ASN A 124 5.91 4.73 12.70
CA ASN A 124 5.60 6.09 13.10
C ASN A 124 5.45 6.21 14.63
N ARG A 125 6.30 7.05 15.23
CA ARG A 125 6.27 7.31 16.68
C ARG A 125 5.07 8.14 17.12
N CYS A 126 4.34 8.77 16.20
CA CYS A 126 3.17 9.60 16.50
C CYS A 126 1.88 8.94 15.99
N ASP A 127 0.99 8.54 16.90
CA ASP A 127 -0.26 7.84 16.56
C ASP A 127 -1.19 8.65 15.63
N SER A 128 -1.04 9.99 15.56
CA SER A 128 -1.90 10.87 14.76
C SER A 128 -1.85 10.62 13.25
N HIS A 129 -0.79 10.00 12.72
CA HIS A 129 -0.71 9.67 11.28
C HIS A 129 -1.04 8.20 10.98
N VAL A 130 -1.58 7.46 11.95
CA VAL A 130 -2.01 6.07 11.74
C VAL A 130 -3.48 6.04 11.32
N LEU A 131 -3.72 5.84 10.03
CA LEU A 131 -5.08 5.61 9.51
C LEU A 131 -5.50 4.16 9.75
N LYS A 132 -6.52 3.94 10.59
CA LYS A 132 -7.15 2.63 10.80
C LYS A 132 -8.34 2.49 9.85
N LEU A 133 -8.21 1.64 8.84
CA LEU A 133 -9.33 1.32 7.94
C LEU A 133 -10.36 0.45 8.68
N LYS A 134 -11.62 0.81 8.48
CA LYS A 134 -12.79 0.06 8.95
C LYS A 134 -13.46 -0.61 7.75
N GLY A 135 -14.38 -1.53 8.03
CA GLY A 135 -15.29 -2.05 7.00
C GLY A 135 -16.12 -0.93 6.38
N LEU A 136 -16.65 -1.20 5.19
CA LEU A 136 -17.60 -0.35 4.52
C LEU A 136 -18.89 -0.23 5.35
N SER A 137 -19.58 0.90 5.20
CA SER A 137 -20.96 1.02 5.66
C SER A 137 -21.85 0.05 4.86
N ASP A 138 -23.03 -0.30 5.39
CA ASP A 138 -23.97 -1.16 4.66
C ASP A 138 -24.35 -0.59 3.29
N ASP A 139 -24.47 0.75 3.19
CA ASP A 139 -24.79 1.44 1.95
C ASP A 139 -23.62 1.40 0.95
N ASP A 140 -22.38 1.62 1.40
CA ASP A 140 -21.20 1.54 0.54
C ASP A 140 -20.94 0.10 0.09
N ALA A 141 -21.12 -0.88 0.99
CA ALA A 141 -21.01 -2.30 0.68
C ALA A 141 -22.06 -2.71 -0.35
N TRP A 142 -23.30 -2.23 -0.21
CA TRP A 142 -24.36 -2.43 -1.20
C TRP A 142 -24.06 -1.78 -2.54
N SER A 143 -23.51 -0.57 -2.54
CA SER A 143 -23.08 0.13 -3.75
C SER A 143 -22.00 -0.65 -4.50
N LEU A 144 -20.97 -1.11 -3.77
CA LEU A 144 -19.88 -1.91 -4.32
C LEU A 144 -20.39 -3.26 -4.86
N PHE A 145 -21.20 -3.97 -4.07
CA PHE A 145 -21.80 -5.25 -4.46
C PHE A 145 -22.61 -5.10 -5.74
N LYS A 146 -23.47 -4.07 -5.83
CA LYS A 146 -24.25 -3.83 -7.03
C LYS A 146 -23.37 -3.58 -8.25
N LYS A 147 -22.32 -2.77 -8.07
CA LYS A 147 -21.39 -2.44 -9.15
C LYS A 147 -20.73 -3.70 -9.71
N ILE A 148 -20.31 -4.63 -8.86
CA ILE A 148 -19.61 -5.86 -9.27
C ILE A 148 -20.60 -6.90 -9.79
N ALA A 149 -21.66 -7.21 -9.03
CA ALA A 149 -22.58 -8.29 -9.33
C ALA A 149 -23.50 -8.01 -10.54
N PHE A 150 -23.74 -6.74 -10.86
CA PHE A 150 -24.62 -6.32 -11.96
C PHE A 150 -23.88 -5.59 -13.10
N GLU A 151 -22.54 -5.61 -13.11
CA GLU A 151 -21.73 -4.93 -14.14
C GLU A 151 -22.01 -5.47 -15.56
N GLN A 152 -22.31 -6.76 -15.65
CA GLN A 152 -22.69 -7.43 -16.90
C GLN A 152 -24.22 -7.47 -17.03
N ARG A 153 -24.77 -6.36 -17.53
CA ARG A 153 -26.22 -6.09 -17.72
C ARG A 153 -27.03 -7.30 -18.21
N TYR A 154 -27.66 -8.02 -17.28
CA TYR A 154 -28.80 -8.92 -17.53
C TYR A 154 -29.75 -9.04 -16.33
N ALA A 155 -29.27 -8.76 -15.11
CA ALA A 155 -30.11 -8.78 -13.91
C ALA A 155 -30.57 -7.36 -13.56
N ASP A 156 -31.88 -7.16 -13.55
CA ASP A 156 -32.52 -5.94 -13.06
C ASP A 156 -32.17 -5.74 -11.58
N SER A 157 -31.34 -4.74 -11.29
CA SER A 157 -31.03 -4.30 -9.92
C SER A 157 -32.26 -3.81 -9.13
N THR A 158 -33.41 -3.71 -9.79
CA THR A 158 -34.73 -3.38 -9.24
C THR A 158 -35.55 -4.61 -8.87
N ASN A 159 -35.12 -5.82 -9.25
CA ASN A 159 -35.81 -7.05 -8.85
C ASN A 159 -35.64 -7.26 -7.34
N SER A 160 -36.76 -7.17 -6.62
CA SER A 160 -36.82 -7.23 -5.16
C SER A 160 -36.20 -8.51 -4.59
N ALA A 161 -36.33 -9.66 -5.28
CA ALA A 161 -35.76 -10.92 -4.83
C ALA A 161 -34.22 -10.91 -4.84
N PHE A 162 -33.61 -10.34 -5.89
CA PHE A 162 -32.15 -10.20 -5.96
C PHE A 162 -31.62 -9.19 -4.93
N VAL A 163 -32.38 -8.12 -4.68
CA VAL A 163 -32.02 -7.14 -3.64
C VAL A 163 -32.03 -7.80 -2.26
N GLU A 164 -33.04 -8.62 -1.96
CA GLU A 164 -33.14 -9.30 -0.68
C GLU A 164 -32.01 -10.32 -0.47
N VAL A 165 -31.74 -11.17 -1.47
CA VAL A 165 -30.64 -12.14 -1.43
C VAL A 165 -29.28 -11.43 -1.30
N GLY A 166 -29.05 -10.36 -2.08
CA GLY A 166 -27.81 -9.59 -2.02
C GLY A 166 -27.58 -8.95 -0.64
N LYS A 167 -28.63 -8.43 0.00
CA LYS A 167 -28.54 -7.92 1.38
C LYS A 167 -28.23 -9.03 2.39
N GLN A 168 -28.76 -10.23 2.23
CA GLN A 168 -28.43 -11.37 3.09
C GLN A 168 -26.96 -11.80 2.92
N ILE A 169 -26.43 -11.77 1.70
CA ILE A 169 -25.02 -12.04 1.42
C ILE A 169 -24.13 -11.00 2.11
N LEU A 170 -24.44 -9.71 1.97
CA LEU A 170 -23.64 -8.64 2.58
C LEU A 170 -23.58 -8.69 4.10
N LYS A 171 -24.67 -9.11 4.76
CA LYS A 171 -24.66 -9.37 6.21
C LYS A 171 -23.60 -10.40 6.60
N ARG A 172 -23.31 -11.38 5.73
CA ARG A 172 -22.24 -12.38 5.95
C ARG A 172 -20.85 -11.84 5.62
N CYS A 173 -20.72 -10.92 4.65
CA CYS A 173 -19.44 -10.29 4.29
C CYS A 173 -18.92 -9.32 5.35
N GLY A 174 -19.80 -8.77 6.21
CA GLY A 174 -19.41 -7.92 7.35
C GLY A 174 -18.73 -6.61 6.95
N GLY A 175 -19.03 -6.10 5.74
CA GLY A 175 -18.46 -4.86 5.23
C GLY A 175 -17.00 -4.97 4.78
N ILE A 176 -16.44 -6.18 4.61
CA ILE A 176 -15.09 -6.38 4.07
C ILE A 176 -15.15 -6.37 2.53
N PRO A 177 -14.53 -5.40 1.84
CA PRO A 177 -14.62 -5.27 0.37
C PRO A 177 -14.19 -6.49 -0.45
N LEU A 178 -13.28 -7.32 0.07
CA LEU A 178 -12.72 -8.47 -0.64
C LEU A 178 -13.63 -9.72 -0.61
N VAL A 179 -14.55 -9.80 0.36
CA VAL A 179 -15.42 -10.97 0.59
C VAL A 179 -16.69 -10.84 -0.25
#